data_AF-A0A9D4ET74-F1
#
_entry.id   AF-A0A9D4ET74-F1
#
_cell.length_a   1.000
_cell.length_b   1.000
_cell.length_c   1.000
_cell.angle_alpha   90.00
_cell.angle_beta   90.00
_cell.angle_gamma   90.00
#
_symmetry.space_group_name_H-M   'P 1'
#
loop_
_entity.id
_entity.type
_entity.pdbx_description
1 polymer ?
#
loop_
_entity_poly.entity_id
_entity_poly.type
_entity_poly.pdbx_seq_one_letter_code
_entity_poly.pdbx_strand_id
1 'polypeptide(L)'
;KTQTFCGFEDPGMCGFEQDNTTDQFDWTRIQGRTPSANTGPEADHTCGDSNGYFMYIEASGRSKGHSARMWSPRYRGLQPQCIEFYYHMYGRQTGTLTVYSR
;
A
#
# COMPACT_ATOMS: atom_id res chain seq x y z
N LYS A 1 4.50 -9.27 18.86
CA LYS A 1 4.68 -7.83 19.11
C LYS A 1 3.83 -7.08 18.10
N THR A 2 2.77 -6.38 18.51
CA THR A 2 1.95 -5.59 17.57
C THR A 2 2.64 -4.26 17.32
N GLN A 3 3.40 -4.18 16.23
CA GLN A 3 3.98 -2.90 15.78
C GLN A 3 2.84 -2.07 15.18
N THR A 4 2.57 -0.90 15.78
CA THR A 4 1.53 0.04 15.30
C THR A 4 2.02 0.89 14.15
N PHE A 5 3.35 1.01 13.98
CA PHE A 5 4.01 1.64 12.84
C PHE A 5 4.41 0.59 11.81
N CYS A 6 4.13 0.85 10.53
CA CYS A 6 4.61 0.02 9.44
C CYS A 6 5.17 0.90 8.32
N GLY A 7 6.49 0.85 8.12
CA GLY A 7 7.17 1.46 6.98
C GLY A 7 7.50 0.44 5.88
N PHE A 8 6.99 -0.79 5.94
CA PHE A 8 7.21 -1.87 4.95
C PHE A 8 8.68 -2.28 4.69
N GLU A 9 9.63 -1.81 5.47
CA GLU A 9 11.04 -2.21 5.39
C GLU A 9 11.24 -3.72 5.62
N ASP A 10 10.47 -4.29 6.53
CA ASP A 10 10.46 -5.73 6.80
C ASP A 10 9.74 -6.51 5.68
N PRO A 11 10.32 -7.60 5.14
CA PRO A 11 9.68 -8.44 4.12
C PRO A 11 8.34 -9.05 4.54
N GLY A 12 8.09 -9.19 5.84
CA GLY A 12 6.82 -9.67 6.39
C GLY A 12 5.71 -8.62 6.40
N MET A 13 5.93 -7.42 5.83
CA MET A 13 4.93 -6.36 5.65
C MET A 13 4.19 -6.00 6.95
N CYS A 14 4.89 -6.12 8.10
CA CYS A 14 4.33 -5.89 9.42
C CYS A 14 3.07 -6.75 9.75
N GLY A 15 2.88 -7.86 9.03
CA GLY A 15 1.71 -8.74 9.16
C GLY A 15 0.48 -8.29 8.36
N PHE A 16 0.64 -7.39 7.39
CA PHE A 16 -0.42 -7.17 6.40
C PHE A 16 -0.58 -8.39 5.48
N GLU A 17 -1.83 -8.70 5.12
CA GLU A 17 -2.19 -9.86 4.32
C GLU A 17 -2.94 -9.42 3.06
N GLN A 18 -2.63 -10.02 1.91
CA GLN A 18 -3.30 -9.74 0.63
C GLN A 18 -4.58 -10.56 0.48
N ASP A 19 -5.53 -10.06 -0.31
CA ASP A 19 -6.75 -10.78 -0.66
C ASP A 19 -6.61 -11.60 -1.94
N ASN A 20 -5.89 -12.72 -1.83
CA ASN A 20 -5.63 -13.59 -2.97
C ASN A 20 -6.86 -14.39 -3.45
N THR A 21 -8.08 -14.07 -2.99
CA THR A 21 -9.28 -14.89 -3.21
C THR A 21 -10.44 -14.18 -3.86
N THR A 22 -10.57 -12.87 -3.67
CA THR A 22 -11.75 -12.12 -4.11
C THR A 22 -11.44 -10.92 -4.99
N ASP A 23 -10.18 -10.50 -5.06
CA ASP A 23 -9.73 -9.39 -5.89
C ASP A 23 -9.09 -9.87 -7.21
N GLN A 24 -8.60 -8.94 -8.04
CA GLN A 24 -8.10 -9.24 -9.37
C GLN A 24 -6.56 -9.20 -9.47
N PHE A 25 -5.89 -8.62 -8.47
CA PHE A 25 -4.44 -8.46 -8.44
C PHE A 25 -4.00 -7.99 -7.05
N ASP A 26 -2.71 -8.17 -6.76
CA ASP A 26 -2.15 -7.85 -5.45
C ASP A 26 -1.38 -6.52 -5.42
N TRP A 27 -1.27 -5.95 -4.22
CA TRP A 27 -0.27 -4.91 -3.97
C TRP A 27 1.14 -5.47 -4.14
N THR A 28 2.10 -4.65 -4.56
CA THR A 28 3.50 -5.06 -4.69
C THR A 28 4.36 -4.21 -3.77
N ARG A 29 5.21 -4.85 -2.96
CA ARG A 29 6.24 -4.15 -2.18
C ARG A 29 7.39 -3.79 -3.11
N ILE A 30 7.60 -2.50 -3.36
CA ILE A 30 8.67 -1.99 -4.24
C ILE A 30 9.52 -0.96 -3.51
N GLN A 31 10.65 -0.64 -4.12
CA GLN A 31 11.56 0.45 -3.71
C GLN A 31 11.93 1.28 -4.94
N GLY A 32 12.34 2.54 -4.71
CA GLY A 32 12.72 3.46 -5.77
C GLY A 32 11.54 3.88 -6.66
N ARG A 33 11.84 4.21 -7.93
CA ARG A 33 10.88 4.79 -8.86
C ARG A 33 9.85 3.76 -9.36
N THR A 34 8.60 4.19 -9.49
CA THR A 34 7.54 3.38 -10.13
C THR A 34 7.91 2.98 -11.56
N PRO A 35 7.56 1.75 -12.02
CA PRO A 35 7.94 1.26 -13.35
C PRO A 35 7.37 2.08 -14.52
N SER A 36 6.17 2.63 -14.37
CA SER A 36 5.49 3.38 -15.42
C SER A 36 6.06 4.79 -15.59
N ALA A 37 6.01 5.29 -16.83
CA ALA A 37 6.42 6.67 -17.12
C ALA A 37 5.33 7.67 -16.69
N ASN A 38 5.74 8.87 -16.31
CA ASN A 38 4.85 9.94 -15.83
C ASN A 38 3.99 9.53 -14.62
N THR A 39 4.49 8.62 -13.81
CA THR A 39 3.95 8.24 -12.50
C THR A 39 5.01 8.48 -11.43
N GLY A 40 4.64 8.26 -10.17
CA GLY A 40 5.56 8.30 -9.04
C GLY A 40 5.01 7.48 -7.87
N PRO A 41 5.73 7.40 -6.75
CA PRO A 41 6.87 8.27 -6.38
C PRO A 41 8.23 7.80 -6.95
N GLU A 42 9.27 8.61 -6.73
CA GLU A 42 10.67 8.25 -7.03
C GLU A 42 11.39 7.53 -5.87
N ALA A 43 10.87 7.67 -4.66
CA ALA A 43 11.43 7.16 -3.41
C ALA A 43 10.29 6.89 -2.39
N ASP A 44 10.57 6.02 -1.43
CA ASP A 44 9.71 5.83 -0.27
C ASP A 44 9.69 7.09 0.63
N HIS A 45 8.56 7.32 1.30
CA HIS A 45 8.40 8.44 2.22
C HIS A 45 9.16 8.25 3.55
N THR A 46 9.26 7.02 4.06
CA THR A 46 9.87 6.71 5.36
C THR A 46 11.36 7.00 5.38
N CYS A 47 12.09 6.47 4.39
CA CYS A 47 13.53 6.65 4.24
C CYS A 47 13.89 7.92 3.45
N GLY A 48 12.99 8.38 2.57
CA GLY A 48 13.24 9.53 1.70
C GLY A 48 14.24 9.27 0.57
N ASP A 49 14.58 8.00 0.32
CA ASP A 49 15.53 7.57 -0.70
C ASP A 49 15.03 6.32 -1.47
N SER A 50 15.82 5.85 -2.43
CA SER A 50 15.47 4.71 -3.28
C SER A 50 15.63 3.34 -2.60
N ASN A 51 16.03 3.30 -1.33
CA ASN A 51 16.26 2.06 -0.58
C ASN A 51 15.08 1.68 0.32
N GLY A 52 14.25 2.66 0.71
CA GLY A 52 13.03 2.39 1.46
C GLY A 52 11.95 1.69 0.65
N TYR A 53 11.08 0.97 1.34
CA TYR A 53 10.02 0.17 0.74
C TYR A 53 8.63 0.78 0.97
N PHE A 54 7.77 0.63 -0.04
CA PHE A 54 6.37 1.00 0.07
C PHE A 54 5.49 0.01 -0.69
N MET A 55 4.20 -0.02 -0.35
CA MET A 55 3.20 -0.81 -1.08
C MET A 55 2.69 -0.04 -2.29
N TYR A 56 2.68 -0.72 -3.44
CA TYR A 56 2.42 -0.13 -4.75
C TYR A 56 1.38 -0.91 -5.54
N ILE A 57 0.62 -0.20 -6.36
CA ILE A 57 -0.23 -0.76 -7.41
C ILE A 57 0.22 -0.18 -8.74
N GLU A 58 0.55 -1.07 -9.69
CA GLU A 58 0.66 -0.68 -11.09
C GLU A 58 -0.74 -0.54 -11.68
N ALA A 59 -1.22 0.70 -11.73
CA ALA A 59 -2.50 1.04 -12.31
C ALA A 59 -2.48 0.97 -13.85
N SER A 60 -1.30 1.08 -14.46
CA SER A 60 -1.18 1.09 -15.91
C SER A 60 -1.56 -0.26 -16.51
N GLY A 61 -2.47 -0.22 -17.49
CA GLY A 61 -3.01 -1.44 -18.10
C GLY A 61 -4.09 -2.16 -17.29
N ARG A 62 -4.53 -1.61 -16.14
CA ARG A 62 -5.66 -2.16 -15.39
C ARG A 62 -7.00 -1.66 -15.93
N SER A 63 -8.02 -2.50 -15.80
CA SER A 63 -9.39 -2.20 -16.23
C SER A 63 -10.21 -1.57 -15.10
N LYS A 64 -11.20 -0.75 -15.46
CA LYS A 64 -12.17 -0.20 -14.50
C LYS A 64 -12.87 -1.35 -13.77
N GLY A 65 -12.91 -1.28 -12.44
CA GLY A 65 -13.53 -2.30 -11.58
C GLY A 65 -12.56 -3.38 -11.10
N HIS A 66 -11.33 -3.44 -11.63
CA HIS A 66 -10.29 -4.23 -10.98
C HIS A 66 -9.88 -3.57 -9.66
N SER A 67 -9.63 -4.39 -8.65
CA SER A 67 -9.25 -3.99 -7.31
C SER A 67 -8.13 -4.88 -6.78
N ALA A 68 -7.41 -4.35 -5.81
CA ALA A 68 -6.46 -5.05 -4.96
C ALA A 68 -6.77 -4.67 -3.51
N ARG A 69 -6.87 -5.65 -2.63
CA ARG A 69 -7.21 -5.44 -1.22
C ARG A 69 -6.14 -6.04 -0.32
N MET A 70 -5.75 -5.26 0.68
CA MET A 70 -4.82 -5.68 1.71
C MET A 70 -5.45 -5.45 3.09
N TRP A 71 -5.26 -6.41 3.98
CA TRP A 71 -5.79 -6.42 5.33
C TRP A 71 -4.69 -6.11 6.33
N SER A 72 -4.94 -5.15 7.22
CA SER A 72 -4.04 -4.93 8.35
C SER A 72 -4.13 -6.09 9.35
N PRO A 73 -3.10 -6.25 10.22
CA PRO A 73 -3.25 -6.96 11.46
C PRO A 73 -4.49 -6.49 12.23
N ARG A 74 -5.05 -7.37 13.06
CA ARG A 74 -6.17 -6.99 13.94
C ARG A 74 -5.64 -6.15 15.09
N TYR A 75 -5.98 -4.87 15.10
CA TYR A 75 -5.74 -3.98 16.23
C TYR A 75 -6.93 -4.06 17.20
N ARG A 76 -6.65 -4.36 18.47
CA ARG A 76 -7.66 -4.38 19.54
C ARG A 76 -7.42 -3.19 20.45
N GLY A 77 -8.45 -2.38 20.66
CA GLY A 77 -8.42 -1.26 21.59
C GLY A 77 -9.76 -1.09 22.26
N LEU A 78 -9.75 -0.65 23.52
CA LEU A 78 -10.95 -0.26 24.28
C LEU A 78 -11.29 1.23 24.08
N GLN A 79 -10.49 1.94 23.30
CA GLN A 79 -10.58 3.38 23.04
C GLN A 79 -10.60 3.62 21.52
N PRO A 80 -11.15 4.75 21.06
CA PRO A 80 -11.06 5.16 19.66
C PRO A 80 -9.61 5.15 19.16
N GLN A 81 -9.41 4.63 17.94
CA GLN A 81 -8.10 4.55 17.30
C GLN A 81 -8.07 5.47 16.09
N CYS A 82 -6.91 6.10 15.86
CA CYS A 82 -6.64 6.88 14.66
C CYS A 82 -5.75 6.06 13.73
N ILE A 83 -6.05 6.11 12.43
CA ILE A 83 -5.21 5.53 11.39
C ILE A 83 -4.66 6.69 10.57
N GLU A 84 -3.33 6.75 10.50
CA GLU A 84 -2.60 7.75 9.74
C GLU A 84 -1.65 7.03 8.77
N PHE A 85 -1.63 7.46 7.52
CA PHE A 85 -0.76 6.88 6.50
C PHE A 85 -0.47 7.90 5.40
N TYR A 86 0.70 7.74 4.78
CA TYR A 86 1.06 8.47 3.57
C TYR A 86 0.54 7.72 2.35
N TYR A 87 0.08 8.46 1.34
CA TYR A 87 -0.32 7.90 0.06
C TYR A 87 0.18 8.79 -1.07
N HIS A 88 0.46 8.19 -2.22
CA HIS A 88 0.89 8.91 -3.41
C HIS A 88 0.11 8.40 -4.62
N MET A 89 -0.67 9.28 -5.25
CA MET A 89 -1.50 8.95 -6.41
C MET A 89 -1.25 9.99 -7.51
N TYR A 90 -0.27 9.70 -8.36
CA TYR A 90 0.10 10.54 -9.49
C TYR A 90 0.20 9.70 -10.76
N GLY A 91 -0.64 10.02 -11.74
CA GLY A 91 -0.70 9.33 -13.03
C GLY A 91 -2.10 9.36 -13.62
N ARG A 92 -2.23 9.31 -14.95
CA ARG A 92 -3.53 9.42 -15.62
C ARG A 92 -4.50 8.28 -15.30
N GLN A 93 -3.97 7.10 -14.99
CA GLN A 93 -4.72 5.87 -14.75
C GLN A 93 -4.93 5.58 -13.25
N THR A 94 -4.56 6.50 -12.35
CA THR A 94 -4.79 6.30 -10.91
C THR A 94 -6.28 6.11 -10.62
N GLY A 95 -6.59 5.07 -9.85
CA GLY A 95 -7.95 4.76 -9.43
C GLY A 95 -8.35 5.47 -8.15
N THR A 96 -9.05 4.75 -7.28
CA THR A 96 -9.51 5.23 -5.96
C THR A 96 -8.87 4.39 -4.86
N LEU A 97 -8.43 5.04 -3.79
CA LEU A 97 -8.02 4.38 -2.55
C LEU A 97 -9.16 4.52 -1.53
N THR A 98 -9.62 3.39 -0.98
CA THR A 98 -10.70 3.35 0.03
C THR A 98 -10.21 2.60 1.26
N VAL A 99 -10.52 3.13 2.44
CA VAL A 99 -10.20 2.51 3.74
C VAL A 99 -11.48 1.98 4.38
N TYR A 100 -11.45 0.74 4.85
CA TYR A 100 -12.56 0.07 5.52
C TYR A 100 -12.15 -0.35 6.93
N SER A 101 -13.05 -0.21 7.90
CA SER A 101 -12.94 -0.85 9.22
C SER A 101 -13.80 -2.12 9.25
N ARG A 102 -13.30 -3.19 9.89
CA ARG A 102 -14.02 -4.46 10.07
C ARG A 102 -14.20 -4.76 11.55
#